data_AF-A0A553F846-F1
#
_entry.id   AF-A0A553F846-F1
#
_cell.length_a   1.000
_cell.length_b   1.000
_cell.length_c   1.000
_cell.angle_alpha   90.00
_cell.angle_beta   90.00
_cell.angle_gamma   90.00
#
_symmetry.space_group_name_H-M   'P 1'
#
loop_
_entity.id
_entity.type
_entity.pdbx_description
1 polymer ?
#
loop_
_entity_poly.entity_id
_entity_poly.type
_entity_poly.pdbx_seq_one_letter_code
_entity_poly.pdbx_strand_id
1 'polypeptide(L)'
;MAHQDYVARPRATKKKKNPYKPKGKKAVANNSGFKPVFIGLIIVAIISTFAYFLFSLKNNASDVEGLEIKLSEPANSTEYVEEDPLPEPPTEDWSYFKNLPEKDVAVGDYDVKESGPYQMQCASFRNQNDAEKLKAKIAFTGLSSTVRKSVGSNGTWYKVVLGPFERKRQAESAKHKLKRNKINGCQIWLWT
;
A
#
# COMPACT_ATOMS: atom_id res chain seq x y z
N MET A 1 -41.10 29.41 21.33
CA MET A 1 -41.64 29.06 22.65
C MET A 1 -41.44 27.57 22.86
N ALA A 2 -40.70 27.17 23.89
CA ALA A 2 -40.34 25.78 24.17
C ALA A 2 -41.02 25.33 25.46
N HIS A 3 -41.82 24.26 25.40
CA HIS A 3 -42.39 23.63 26.59
C HIS A 3 -41.42 22.58 27.11
N GLN A 4 -40.84 22.86 28.28
CA GLN A 4 -40.16 21.86 29.10
C GLN A 4 -41.23 21.10 29.88
N ASP A 5 -41.58 19.91 29.41
CA ASP A 5 -42.49 19.03 30.13
C ASP A 5 -41.67 18.16 31.09
N TYR A 6 -41.64 18.60 32.34
CA TYR A 6 -41.01 17.90 33.47
C TYR A 6 -42.01 16.89 34.05
N VAL A 7 -41.80 15.60 33.78
CA VAL A 7 -42.38 14.53 34.61
C VAL A 7 -41.24 13.68 35.17
N ALA A 8 -40.86 14.00 36.40
CA ALA A 8 -39.94 13.21 37.21
C ALA A 8 -40.61 11.87 37.59
N ARG A 9 -40.14 10.77 37.00
CA ARG A 9 -40.44 9.42 37.52
C ARG A 9 -39.44 9.06 38.62
N PRO A 10 -39.88 8.55 39.80
CA PRO A 10 -38.96 8.09 40.83
C PRO A 10 -38.16 6.87 40.34
N ARG A 11 -36.83 6.92 40.49
CA ARG A 11 -35.92 5.82 40.13
C ARG A 11 -36.02 4.70 41.17
N ALA A 12 -36.58 3.57 40.77
CA ALA A 12 -36.48 2.32 41.52
C ALA A 12 -35.02 1.78 41.47
N THR A 13 -34.36 1.71 42.62
CA THR A 13 -33.00 1.17 42.79
C THR A 13 -33.01 -0.36 42.82
N LYS A 14 -33.26 -1.01 41.67
CA LYS A 14 -33.00 -2.46 41.53
C LYS A 14 -31.52 -2.68 41.20
N LYS A 15 -30.74 -3.08 42.21
CA LYS A 15 -29.39 -3.65 42.03
C LYS A 15 -29.49 -4.89 41.12
N LYS A 16 -29.09 -4.74 39.85
CA LYS A 16 -28.83 -5.89 38.96
C LYS A 16 -27.42 -6.40 39.23
N LYS A 17 -27.29 -7.63 39.72
CA LYS A 17 -26.00 -8.35 39.70
C LYS A 17 -25.71 -8.73 38.24
N ASN A 18 -24.72 -8.08 37.63
CA ASN A 18 -24.27 -8.40 36.26
C ASN A 18 -23.48 -9.73 36.28
N PRO A 19 -23.81 -10.73 35.44
CA PRO A 19 -23.08 -12.00 35.38
C PRO A 19 -21.77 -11.91 34.58
N TYR A 20 -21.51 -10.78 33.91
CA TYR A 20 -20.26 -10.53 33.19
C TYR A 20 -19.22 -9.86 34.08
N LYS A 21 -18.54 -10.65 34.90
CA LYS A 21 -17.23 -10.29 35.42
C LYS A 21 -16.19 -10.71 34.36
N PRO A 22 -15.38 -9.80 33.78
CA PRO A 22 -14.28 -10.24 32.95
C PRO A 22 -13.30 -11.01 33.84
N LYS A 23 -13.12 -12.31 33.56
CA LYS A 23 -12.02 -13.10 34.13
C LYS A 23 -10.72 -12.37 33.76
N GLY A 24 -9.97 -11.96 34.78
CA GLY A 24 -8.66 -11.34 34.59
C GLY A 24 -7.83 -12.20 33.64
N LYS A 25 -7.33 -11.56 32.57
CA LYS A 25 -6.37 -12.19 31.66
C LYS A 25 -5.17 -12.57 32.53
N LYS A 26 -4.92 -13.87 32.71
CA LYS A 26 -3.62 -14.32 33.21
C LYS A 26 -2.60 -13.85 32.18
N ALA A 27 -1.66 -13.01 32.61
CA ALA A 27 -0.50 -12.67 31.83
C ALA A 27 0.16 -13.99 31.42
N VAL A 28 0.31 -14.19 30.11
CA VAL A 28 1.09 -15.31 29.59
C VAL A 28 2.50 -15.07 30.09
N ALA A 29 2.96 -15.93 31.01
CA ALA A 29 4.33 -15.94 31.45
C ALA A 29 5.19 -16.33 30.23
N ASN A 30 5.75 -15.33 29.57
CA ASN A 30 6.77 -15.53 28.54
C ASN A 30 8.01 -16.06 29.24
N ASN A 31 8.14 -17.38 29.29
CA ASN A 31 9.38 -18.03 29.64
C ASN A 31 10.31 -17.98 28.43
N SER A 32 10.97 -16.85 28.23
CA SER A 32 12.13 -16.74 27.34
C SER A 32 13.37 -16.62 28.20
N GLY A 33 14.19 -17.67 28.23
CA GLY A 33 15.38 -17.84 29.06
C GLY A 33 16.57 -16.92 28.74
N PHE A 34 16.34 -15.70 28.25
CA PHE A 34 17.38 -14.69 28.06
C PHE A 34 17.24 -13.61 29.14
N LYS A 35 18.21 -13.58 30.06
CA LYS A 35 18.23 -12.61 31.17
C LYS A 35 18.25 -11.19 30.59
N PRO A 36 17.43 -10.24 31.09
CA PRO A 36 17.30 -8.88 30.54
C PRO A 36 18.62 -8.09 30.48
N VAL A 37 19.64 -8.50 31.23
CA VAL A 37 21.01 -7.95 31.21
C VAL A 37 21.69 -8.15 29.85
N PHE A 38 21.50 -9.31 29.20
CA PHE A 38 22.11 -9.56 27.89
C PHE A 38 21.50 -8.71 26.78
N ILE A 39 20.19 -8.45 26.86
CA ILE A 39 19.49 -7.57 25.92
C ILE A 39 20.01 -6.13 26.07
N GLY A 40 20.23 -5.67 27.30
CA GLY A 40 20.83 -4.36 27.56
C GLY A 40 22.23 -4.22 26.95
N LEU A 41 23.08 -5.24 27.08
CA LEU A 41 24.44 -5.22 26.53
C LEU A 41 24.46 -5.15 24.99
N ILE A 42 23.56 -5.89 24.34
CA ILE A 42 23.43 -5.89 22.87
C ILE A 42 23.01 -4.52 22.36
N ILE A 43 22.07 -3.86 23.03
CA ILE A 43 21.61 -2.51 22.63
C ILE A 43 22.75 -1.49 22.71
N VAL A 44 23.56 -1.53 23.77
CA VAL A 44 24.72 -0.63 23.93
C VAL A 44 25.77 -0.86 22.83
N ALA A 45 26.03 -2.13 22.47
CA ALA A 45 26.94 -2.46 21.38
C ALA A 45 26.44 -2.00 20.00
N ILE A 46 25.13 -2.08 19.74
CA ILE A 46 24.53 -1.58 18.49
C ILE A 46 24.66 -0.05 18.41
N ILE A 47 24.44 0.67 19.52
CA ILE A 47 24.54 2.13 19.54
C ILE A 47 25.99 2.58 19.34
N SER A 48 26.97 1.92 19.96
CA SER A 48 28.38 2.27 19.79
C SER A 48 28.90 2.00 18.38
N THR A 49 28.54 0.86 17.80
CA THR A 49 28.89 0.53 16.40
C THR A 49 28.26 1.49 15.39
N PHE A 50 26.99 1.87 15.60
CA PHE A 50 26.31 2.83 14.72
C PHE A 50 26.90 4.25 14.80
N ALA A 51 27.26 4.72 16.00
CA ALA A 51 27.94 6.00 16.16
C ALA A 51 29.32 6.03 15.48
N TYR A 52 30.09 4.94 15.59
CA TYR A 52 31.37 4.81 14.89
C TYR A 52 31.19 4.78 13.37
N PHE A 53 30.14 4.12 12.87
CA PHE A 53 29.81 4.10 11.44
C PHE A 53 29.49 5.49 10.88
N LEU A 54 28.67 6.29 11.58
CA LEU A 54 28.40 7.68 11.18
C LEU A 54 29.67 8.54 11.22
N PHE A 55 30.56 8.30 12.17
CA PHE A 55 31.87 8.95 12.20
C PHE A 55 32.75 8.55 11.00
N SER A 56 32.68 7.29 10.57
CA SER A 56 33.43 6.80 9.40
C SER A 56 32.96 7.43 8.09
N LEU A 57 31.66 7.69 7.92
CA LEU A 57 31.14 8.38 6.73
C LEU A 57 31.62 9.84 6.65
N LYS A 58 31.81 10.51 7.79
CA LYS A 58 32.33 11.88 7.82
C LYS A 58 33.74 12.00 7.25
N ASN A 59 34.56 10.96 7.40
CA ASN A 59 35.95 10.97 6.94
C ASN A 59 36.12 10.60 5.45
N ASN A 60 35.04 10.22 4.74
CA ASN A 60 35.09 9.72 3.35
C ASN A 60 34.28 10.58 2.35
N ALA A 61 34.01 11.85 2.67
CA ALA A 61 33.42 12.77 1.71
C ALA A 61 34.52 13.28 0.74
N SER A 62 34.73 12.56 -0.36
CA SER A 62 35.51 13.08 -1.49
C SER A 62 34.67 14.08 -2.26
N ASP A 63 35.20 15.31 -2.36
CA ASP A 63 34.73 16.37 -3.25
C ASP A 63 34.64 15.85 -4.69
N VAL A 64 33.49 16.05 -5.31
CA VAL A 64 33.32 15.97 -6.77
C VAL A 64 33.06 17.39 -7.26
N GLU A 65 34.15 18.13 -7.42
CA GLU A 65 34.18 19.41 -8.12
C GLU A 65 33.91 19.20 -9.61
N GLY A 66 32.81 19.81 -10.07
CA GLY A 66 32.75 20.64 -11.27
C GLY A 66 33.27 20.07 -12.59
N LEU A 67 32.36 19.55 -13.41
CA LEU A 67 32.55 19.53 -14.87
C LEU A 67 32.22 20.93 -15.41
N GLU A 68 33.25 21.75 -15.62
CA GLU A 68 33.14 22.99 -16.39
C GLU A 68 33.03 22.68 -17.90
N ILE A 69 31.94 23.12 -18.51
CA ILE A 69 31.75 23.14 -19.96
C ILE A 69 32.56 24.32 -20.49
N LYS A 70 33.64 24.02 -21.21
CA LYS A 70 34.43 25.01 -21.97
C LYS A 70 33.60 25.48 -23.16
N LEU A 71 33.01 26.67 -23.07
CA LEU A 71 32.36 27.34 -24.18
C LEU A 71 33.46 27.96 -25.06
N SER A 72 33.67 27.40 -26.26
CA SER A 72 34.58 27.94 -27.26
C SER A 72 33.87 29.05 -28.04
N GLU A 73 34.36 30.27 -27.88
CA GLU A 73 34.00 31.44 -28.66
C GLU A 73 34.96 31.55 -29.87
N PRO A 74 34.46 31.65 -31.11
CA PRO A 74 35.27 32.13 -32.23
C PRO A 74 34.96 33.61 -32.46
N ALA A 75 35.88 34.47 -32.00
CA ALA A 75 35.95 35.85 -32.43
C ALA A 75 36.95 35.99 -33.59
N ASN A 76 36.47 36.67 -34.63
CA ASN A 76 37.17 37.60 -35.50
C ASN A 76 37.63 37.10 -36.89
N SER A 77 36.82 37.45 -37.89
CA SER A 77 37.30 37.92 -39.19
C SER A 77 36.34 39.00 -39.70
N THR A 78 36.63 40.26 -39.40
CA THR A 78 36.10 41.41 -40.12
C THR A 78 36.85 41.56 -41.44
N GLU A 79 36.20 41.20 -42.53
CA GLU A 79 36.49 41.74 -43.85
C GLU A 79 35.14 42.11 -44.48
N TYR A 80 34.89 43.41 -44.58
CA TYR A 80 33.73 43.97 -45.24
C TYR A 80 33.96 43.89 -46.75
N VAL A 81 33.11 43.14 -47.44
CA VAL A 81 32.91 43.24 -48.89
C VAL A 81 31.48 43.72 -49.11
N GLU A 82 31.36 44.72 -49.98
CA GLU A 82 30.16 45.43 -50.41
C GLU A 82 28.98 44.53 -50.81
N GLU A 83 27.81 44.94 -50.29
CA GLU A 83 26.43 44.77 -50.79
C GLU A 83 26.03 43.44 -51.43
N ASP A 84 25.55 42.53 -50.58
CA ASP A 84 24.64 41.42 -50.94
C ASP A 84 23.31 41.70 -50.21
N PRO A 85 22.12 41.54 -50.84
CA PRO A 85 20.86 41.94 -50.21
C PRO A 85 20.69 41.15 -48.91
N LEU A 86 20.18 41.82 -47.86
CA LEU A 86 19.98 41.21 -46.54
C LEU A 86 19.37 39.80 -46.71
N PRO A 87 19.95 38.76 -46.07
CA PRO A 87 19.35 37.44 -46.12
C PRO A 87 17.93 37.56 -45.56
N GLU A 88 16.97 37.01 -46.30
CA GLU A 88 15.57 37.01 -45.88
C GLU A 88 15.46 36.44 -44.46
N PRO A 89 14.62 37.03 -43.59
CA PRO A 89 14.47 36.55 -42.23
C PRO A 89 14.14 35.06 -42.26
N PRO A 90 14.80 34.23 -41.42
CA PRO A 90 14.60 32.79 -41.45
C PRO A 90 13.12 32.49 -41.23
N THR A 91 12.51 31.79 -42.18
CA THR A 91 11.13 31.34 -42.05
C THR A 91 11.04 30.31 -40.94
N GLU A 92 10.17 30.54 -39.96
CA GLU A 92 9.90 29.60 -38.88
C GLU A 92 9.33 28.29 -39.43
N ASP A 93 10.19 27.27 -39.55
CA ASP A 93 9.77 25.91 -39.88
C ASP A 93 8.99 25.32 -38.70
N TRP A 94 7.66 25.23 -38.84
CA TRP A 94 6.78 24.55 -37.88
C TRP A 94 7.02 23.03 -37.91
N SER A 95 8.17 22.61 -37.40
CA SER A 95 8.62 21.21 -37.34
C SER A 95 7.61 20.30 -36.65
N TYR A 96 6.82 20.84 -35.71
CA TYR A 96 5.71 20.15 -35.08
C TYR A 96 4.73 19.54 -36.09
N PHE A 97 4.24 20.31 -37.07
CA PHE A 97 3.27 19.81 -38.05
C PHE A 97 3.87 18.78 -39.02
N LYS A 98 5.15 18.92 -39.38
CA LYS A 98 5.84 17.97 -40.24
C LYS A 98 6.07 16.62 -39.55
N ASN A 99 6.32 16.61 -38.23
CA ASN A 99 6.66 15.40 -37.48
C ASN A 99 5.45 14.70 -36.80
N LEU A 100 4.25 15.29 -36.84
CA LEU A 100 3.04 14.70 -36.26
C LEU A 100 2.55 13.44 -37.00
N PRO A 101 2.49 13.41 -38.35
CA PRO A 101 2.00 12.26 -39.10
C PRO A 101 2.89 11.02 -38.99
N GLU A 102 4.20 11.20 -38.78
CA GLU A 102 5.18 10.11 -38.78
C GLU A 102 5.29 9.37 -37.45
N LYS A 103 4.65 9.89 -36.40
CA LYS A 103 4.75 9.34 -35.05
C LYS A 103 3.61 8.34 -34.78
N ASP A 104 3.52 7.30 -35.60
CA ASP A 104 2.69 6.14 -35.30
C ASP A 104 3.32 5.35 -34.15
N VAL A 105 2.80 5.56 -32.94
CA VAL A 105 3.16 4.73 -31.78
C VAL A 105 2.50 3.37 -31.99
N ALA A 106 3.30 2.36 -32.30
CA ALA A 106 2.84 0.98 -32.33
C ALA A 106 2.25 0.64 -30.95
N VAL A 107 0.92 0.66 -30.86
CA VAL A 107 0.19 0.19 -29.70
C VAL A 107 0.39 -1.31 -29.67
N GLY A 108 1.34 -1.78 -28.86
CA GLY A 108 1.65 -3.20 -28.76
C GLY A 108 0.38 -3.99 -28.47
N ASP A 109 0.15 -5.06 -29.23
CA ASP A 109 -0.95 -6.00 -29.01
C ASP A 109 -0.81 -6.61 -27.61
N TYR A 110 -1.68 -6.22 -26.69
CA TYR A 110 -1.73 -6.80 -25.36
C TYR A 110 -2.70 -7.99 -25.37
N ASP A 111 -2.16 -9.21 -25.40
CA ASP A 111 -2.98 -10.40 -25.20
C ASP A 111 -3.36 -10.51 -23.71
N VAL A 112 -4.62 -10.25 -23.39
CA VAL A 112 -5.15 -10.43 -22.03
C VAL A 112 -5.43 -11.91 -21.83
N LYS A 113 -4.41 -12.65 -21.35
CA LYS A 113 -4.61 -14.04 -20.90
C LYS A 113 -5.64 -14.10 -19.79
N GLU A 114 -6.85 -14.50 -20.14
CA GLU A 114 -7.89 -14.85 -19.19
C GLU A 114 -7.55 -16.22 -18.59
N SER A 115 -6.84 -16.21 -17.47
CA SER A 115 -6.85 -17.41 -16.62
C SER A 115 -8.23 -17.52 -16.00
N GLY A 116 -8.75 -18.75 -15.86
CA GLY A 116 -10.14 -19.05 -15.49
C GLY A 116 -10.64 -18.39 -14.19
N PRO A 117 -11.80 -18.82 -13.65
CA PRO A 117 -12.42 -18.12 -12.53
C PRO A 117 -11.44 -17.94 -11.36
N TYR A 118 -11.52 -16.81 -10.69
CA TYR A 118 -10.69 -16.44 -9.55
C TYR A 118 -11.50 -16.49 -8.27
N GLN A 119 -10.85 -16.85 -7.17
CA GLN A 119 -11.38 -16.68 -5.81
C GLN A 119 -10.51 -15.70 -5.04
N MET A 120 -11.11 -15.03 -4.06
CA MET A 120 -10.38 -14.15 -3.17
C MET A 120 -10.55 -14.62 -1.72
N GLN A 121 -9.45 -14.99 -1.07
CA GLN A 121 -9.43 -15.32 0.36
C GLN A 121 -9.03 -14.10 1.17
N CYS A 122 -9.88 -13.69 2.12
CA CYS A 122 -9.62 -12.52 2.96
C CYS A 122 -9.02 -12.84 4.33
N ALA A 123 -9.38 -13.99 4.91
CA ALA A 123 -8.83 -14.45 6.18
C ALA A 123 -9.03 -15.95 6.36
N SER A 124 -8.29 -16.51 7.32
CA SER A 124 -8.48 -17.88 7.81
C SER A 124 -8.47 -17.86 9.34
N PHE A 125 -9.53 -18.36 9.97
CA PHE A 125 -9.68 -18.36 11.42
C PHE A 125 -9.67 -19.79 11.99
N ARG A 126 -9.29 -19.92 13.25
CA ARG A 126 -9.44 -21.17 14.01
C ARG A 126 -10.87 -21.36 14.52
N ASN A 127 -11.55 -20.26 14.85
CA ASN A 127 -12.92 -20.26 15.34
C ASN A 127 -13.89 -19.94 14.20
N GLN A 128 -14.99 -20.68 14.13
CA GLN A 128 -16.05 -20.43 13.16
C GLN A 128 -16.72 -19.07 13.37
N ASN A 129 -17.03 -18.70 14.62
CA ASN A 129 -17.68 -17.42 14.95
C ASN A 129 -16.88 -16.20 14.46
N ASP A 130 -15.55 -16.26 14.47
CA ASP A 130 -14.72 -15.15 14.00
C ASP A 130 -14.74 -15.04 12.47
N ALA A 131 -14.80 -16.18 11.77
CA ALA A 131 -15.02 -16.22 10.33
C ALA A 131 -16.40 -15.67 9.94
N GLU A 132 -17.45 -16.01 10.70
CA GLU A 132 -18.81 -15.51 10.48
C GLU A 132 -18.93 -14.01 10.74
N LYS A 133 -18.28 -13.48 11.78
CA LYS A 133 -18.20 -12.02 12.01
C LYS A 133 -17.57 -11.30 10.83
N LEU A 134 -16.46 -11.83 10.28
CA LEU A 134 -15.84 -11.23 9.11
C LEU A 134 -16.74 -11.33 7.87
N LYS A 135 -17.41 -12.47 7.68
CA LYS A 135 -18.40 -12.64 6.61
C LYS A 135 -19.52 -11.59 6.70
N ALA A 136 -20.06 -11.34 7.89
CA ALA A 136 -21.05 -10.29 8.10
C ALA A 136 -20.47 -8.89 7.81
N LYS A 137 -19.25 -8.60 8.26
CA LYS A 137 -18.57 -7.33 7.95
C LYS A 137 -18.41 -7.12 6.44
N ILE A 138 -18.05 -8.17 5.71
CA ILE A 138 -17.94 -8.16 4.25
C ILE A 138 -19.32 -7.94 3.62
N ALA A 139 -20.37 -8.61 4.11
CA ALA A 139 -21.74 -8.42 3.65
C ALA A 139 -22.22 -6.97 3.77
N PHE A 140 -21.86 -6.27 4.87
CA PHE A 140 -22.17 -4.84 5.02
C PHE A 140 -21.47 -3.93 4.00
N THR A 141 -20.38 -4.39 3.36
CA THR A 141 -19.76 -3.68 2.24
C THR A 141 -20.49 -3.90 0.90
N GLY A 142 -21.55 -4.73 0.90
CA GLY A 142 -22.27 -5.13 -0.31
C GLY A 142 -21.50 -6.16 -1.14
N LEU A 143 -20.73 -7.03 -0.50
CA LEU A 143 -20.04 -8.17 -1.13
C LEU A 143 -20.42 -9.45 -0.39
N SER A 144 -20.66 -10.54 -1.11
CA SER A 144 -20.94 -11.84 -0.50
C SER A 144 -19.65 -12.63 -0.28
N SER A 145 -19.54 -13.27 0.88
CA SER A 145 -18.44 -14.21 1.19
C SER A 145 -18.96 -15.50 1.80
N THR A 146 -18.21 -16.58 1.60
CA THR A 146 -18.51 -17.92 2.08
C THR A 146 -17.40 -18.37 3.03
N VAL A 147 -17.78 -19.03 4.13
CA VAL A 147 -16.83 -19.64 5.06
C VAL A 147 -16.65 -21.11 4.65
N ARG A 148 -15.44 -21.48 4.24
CA ARG A 148 -15.07 -22.88 3.94
C ARG A 148 -14.29 -23.48 5.10
N LYS A 149 -14.73 -24.64 5.58
CA LYS A 149 -14.01 -25.44 6.57
C LYS A 149 -12.94 -26.26 5.84
N SER A 150 -11.70 -26.17 6.29
CA SER A 150 -10.55 -26.92 5.78
C SER A 150 -9.91 -27.64 6.95
N VAL A 151 -9.79 -28.96 6.87
CA VAL A 151 -9.09 -29.78 7.88
C VAL A 151 -7.72 -30.10 7.31
N GLY A 152 -6.66 -29.80 8.05
CA GLY A 152 -5.29 -30.15 7.70
C GLY A 152 -4.55 -30.76 8.89
N SER A 153 -3.26 -31.07 8.69
CA SER A 153 -2.38 -31.60 9.75
C SER A 153 -2.34 -30.70 10.98
N ASN A 154 -2.33 -29.38 10.77
CA ASN A 154 -2.32 -28.38 11.83
C ASN A 154 -3.71 -28.06 12.40
N GLY A 155 -4.74 -28.86 12.15
CA GLY A 155 -6.10 -28.72 12.67
C GLY A 155 -7.10 -28.09 11.71
N THR A 156 -8.28 -27.73 12.24
CA THR A 156 -9.36 -27.13 11.46
C THR A 156 -9.15 -25.62 11.27
N TRP A 157 -9.40 -25.14 10.06
CA TRP A 157 -9.40 -23.73 9.67
C TRP A 157 -10.70 -23.37 8.96
N TYR A 158 -11.16 -22.14 9.19
CA TYR A 158 -12.34 -21.55 8.58
C TYR A 158 -11.89 -20.40 7.68
N LYS A 159 -11.83 -20.65 6.37
CA LYS A 159 -11.38 -19.70 5.35
C LYS A 159 -12.56 -18.85 4.86
N VAL A 160 -12.43 -17.53 4.89
CA VAL A 160 -13.44 -16.61 4.36
C VAL A 160 -13.07 -16.24 2.93
N VAL A 161 -13.87 -16.72 1.98
CA VAL A 161 -13.60 -16.66 0.54
C VAL A 161 -14.73 -15.94 -0.20
N LEU A 162 -14.40 -15.11 -1.18
CA LEU A 162 -15.32 -14.43 -2.09
C LEU A 162 -15.11 -14.94 -3.52
N GLY A 163 -16.17 -14.88 -4.32
CA GLY A 163 -16.14 -15.33 -5.72
C GLY A 163 -16.71 -16.74 -5.89
N PRO A 164 -16.88 -17.20 -7.13
CA PRO A 164 -15.95 -17.00 -8.25
C PRO A 164 -16.06 -15.63 -8.95
N PHE A 165 -14.93 -15.12 -9.43
CA PHE A 165 -14.83 -13.92 -10.28
C PHE A 165 -14.34 -14.37 -11.66
N GLU A 166 -14.97 -13.93 -12.74
CA GLU A 166 -14.58 -14.36 -14.09
C GLU A 166 -13.21 -13.81 -14.51
N ARG A 167 -12.93 -12.56 -14.12
CA ARG A 167 -11.70 -11.86 -14.48
C ARG A 167 -10.97 -11.35 -13.24
N LYS A 168 -9.63 -11.37 -13.28
CA LYS A 168 -8.77 -10.84 -12.22
C LYS A 168 -9.13 -9.41 -11.81
N ARG A 169 -9.46 -8.56 -12.78
CA ARG A 169 -9.87 -7.16 -12.57
C ARG A 169 -11.09 -7.02 -11.65
N GLN A 170 -12.07 -7.93 -11.75
CA GLN A 170 -13.24 -7.91 -10.87
C GLN A 170 -12.85 -8.23 -9.41
N ALA A 171 -11.98 -9.23 -9.22
CA ALA A 171 -11.45 -9.60 -7.91
C ALA A 171 -10.61 -8.46 -7.30
N GLU A 172 -9.81 -7.76 -8.11
CA GLU A 172 -9.04 -6.58 -7.68
C GLU A 172 -9.95 -5.42 -7.27
N SER A 173 -10.99 -5.12 -8.06
CA SER A 173 -11.98 -4.09 -7.71
C SER A 173 -12.67 -4.38 -6.38
N ALA A 174 -13.09 -5.64 -6.16
CA ALA A 174 -13.66 -6.10 -4.90
C ALA A 174 -12.66 -5.96 -3.74
N LYS A 175 -11.39 -6.34 -3.96
CA LYS A 175 -10.30 -6.16 -2.98
C LYS A 175 -10.12 -4.68 -2.59
N HIS A 176 -10.15 -3.77 -3.57
CA HIS A 176 -10.07 -2.34 -3.30
C HIS A 176 -11.26 -1.84 -2.48
N LYS A 177 -12.49 -2.32 -2.78
CA LYS A 177 -13.69 -2.02 -1.99
C LYS A 177 -13.55 -2.47 -0.53
N LEU A 178 -13.02 -3.67 -0.30
CA LEU A 178 -12.76 -4.19 1.05
C LEU A 178 -11.68 -3.40 1.78
N LYS A 179 -10.60 -3.02 1.09
CA LYS A 179 -9.52 -2.19 1.65
C LYS A 179 -10.06 -0.84 2.15
N ARG A 180 -10.94 -0.19 1.38
CA ARG A 180 -11.62 1.06 1.80
C ARG A 180 -12.46 0.89 3.07
N ASN A 181 -12.99 -0.31 3.31
CA ASN A 181 -13.79 -0.66 4.48
C ASN A 181 -12.96 -1.26 5.65
N LYS A 182 -11.64 -1.00 5.67
CA LYS A 182 -10.70 -1.50 6.70
C LYS A 182 -10.72 -3.04 6.80
N ILE A 183 -10.88 -3.72 5.68
CA ILE A 183 -10.70 -5.17 5.55
C ILE A 183 -9.47 -5.37 4.66
N ASN A 184 -8.34 -5.64 5.29
CA ASN A 184 -7.04 -5.76 4.64
C ASN A 184 -6.60 -7.22 4.60
N GLY A 185 -5.64 -7.55 3.73
CA GLY A 185 -5.03 -8.88 3.66
C GLY A 185 -5.70 -9.86 2.69
N CYS A 186 -6.64 -9.42 1.85
CA CYS A 186 -7.23 -10.29 0.84
C CYS A 186 -6.25 -10.64 -0.29
N GLN A 187 -6.15 -11.93 -0.59
CA GLN A 187 -5.32 -12.51 -1.63
C GLN A 187 -6.20 -13.19 -2.68
N ILE A 188 -5.83 -13.02 -3.95
CA ILE A 188 -6.54 -13.56 -5.11
C ILE A 188 -5.81 -14.82 -5.56
N TRP A 189 -6.56 -15.89 -5.77
CA TRP A 189 -6.09 -17.19 -6.21
C TRP A 189 -6.92 -17.62 -7.41
N LEU A 190 -6.39 -18.54 -8.20
CA LEU A 190 -7.22 -19.24 -9.19
C LEU A 190 -8.25 -20.10 -8.46
N TRP A 191 -9.42 -20.24 -9.05
CA TRP A 191 -10.46 -21.15 -8.58
C TRP A 191 -9.98 -22.58 -8.80
N THR A 192 -9.75 -23.27 -7.69
CA THR A 192 -9.37 -24.68 -7.62
C THR A 192 -10.46 -25.44 -6.88
#